data_AF-A0AAV0NXB6-F1
#
_entry.id   AF-A0AAV0NXB6-F1
#
_cell.length_a   1.000
_cell.length_b   1.000
_cell.length_c   1.000
_cell.angle_alpha   90.00
_cell.angle_beta   90.00
_cell.angle_gamma   90.00
#
_symmetry.space_group_name_H-M   'P 1'
#
loop_
_entity.id
_entity.type
_entity.pdbx_description
1 polymer ?
#
loop_
_entity_poly.entity_id
_entity_poly.type
_entity_poly.pdbx_seq_one_letter_code
_entity_poly.pdbx_strand_id
1 'polypeptide(L)'
;MKEDYEIEEKKEAAADLLFNYSKFVMACIGNQVRPCDMRLHLMKEISGMPTSLKKEPSQMANSPDAMGESSSSGTARLDKVDSFHAH
;
A
#
# COMPACT_ATOMS: atom_id res chain seq x y z
N MET A 1 32.02 -31.38 9.62
CA MET A 1 31.10 -32.43 9.16
C MET A 1 29.67 -32.21 9.61
N LYS A 2 29.34 -32.21 10.91
CA LYS A 2 27.94 -31.96 11.35
C LYS A 2 27.48 -30.53 11.09
N GLU A 3 28.33 -29.56 11.35
CA GLU A 3 28.05 -28.12 11.12
C GLU A 3 27.81 -27.80 9.64
N ASP A 4 28.60 -28.41 8.75
CA ASP A 4 28.45 -28.23 7.29
C ASP A 4 27.09 -28.75 6.80
N TYR A 5 26.62 -29.86 7.38
CA TYR A 5 25.31 -30.42 7.08
C TYR A 5 24.18 -29.50 7.55
N GLU A 6 24.27 -28.97 8.78
CA GLU A 6 23.28 -28.02 9.31
C GLU A 6 23.24 -26.71 8.50
N ILE A 7 24.37 -26.26 7.96
CA ILE A 7 24.43 -25.09 7.08
C ILE A 7 23.72 -25.40 5.76
N GLU A 8 23.96 -26.56 5.15
CA GLU A 8 23.35 -26.92 3.87
C GLU A 8 21.83 -27.11 4.01
N GLU A 9 21.37 -27.74 5.08
CA GLU A 9 19.94 -27.88 5.38
C GLU A 9 19.25 -26.51 5.52
N LYS A 10 19.89 -25.55 6.19
CA LYS A 10 19.35 -24.18 6.31
C LYS A 10 19.29 -23.47 4.96
N LYS A 11 20.26 -23.70 4.06
CA LYS A 11 20.22 -23.13 2.71
C LYS A 11 19.07 -23.72 1.90
N GLU A 12 18.87 -25.03 1.97
CA GLU A 12 17.75 -25.71 1.29
C GLU A 12 16.41 -25.17 1.79
N ALA A 13 16.22 -25.10 3.11
CA ALA A 13 15.01 -24.52 3.70
C ALA A 13 14.78 -23.05 3.30
N ALA A 14 15.84 -22.25 3.23
CA ALA A 14 15.76 -20.86 2.77
C ALA A 14 15.41 -20.76 1.27
N ALA A 15 15.98 -21.63 0.44
CA ALA A 15 15.67 -21.71 -0.99
C ALA A 15 14.20 -22.09 -1.21
N ASP A 16 13.69 -23.07 -0.48
CA ASP A 16 12.28 -23.48 -0.53
C ASP A 16 11.34 -22.36 -0.09
N LEU A 17 11.69 -21.64 0.99
CA LEU A 17 10.90 -20.50 1.45
C LEU A 17 10.84 -19.40 0.38
N LEU A 18 11.99 -19.04 -0.21
CA LEU A 18 12.06 -18.04 -1.28
C LEU A 18 11.30 -18.48 -2.53
N PHE A 19 11.39 -19.76 -2.90
CA PHE A 19 10.66 -20.31 -4.04
C PHE A 19 9.15 -20.26 -3.82
N ASN A 20 8.67 -20.66 -2.63
CA ASN A 20 7.26 -20.57 -2.28
C ASN A 20 6.76 -19.11 -2.24
N TYR A 21 7.56 -18.20 -1.69
CA TYR A 21 7.26 -16.77 -1.72
C TYR A 21 7.16 -16.25 -3.17
N SER A 22 8.07 -16.67 -4.06
CA SER A 22 8.05 -16.25 -5.46
C SER A 22 6.75 -16.65 -6.17
N LYS A 23 6.19 -17.83 -5.88
CA LYS A 23 4.89 -18.28 -6.42
C LYS A 23 3.76 -17.38 -5.96
N PHE A 24 3.75 -17.01 -4.69
CA PHE A 24 2.76 -16.09 -4.14
C PHE A 24 2.83 -14.71 -4.82
N VAL A 25 4.04 -14.15 -5.00
CA VAL A 25 4.22 -12.87 -5.70
C VAL A 25 3.75 -12.95 -7.15
N MET A 26 4.08 -14.02 -7.88
CA MET A 26 3.58 -14.24 -9.24
C MET A 26 2.04 -14.29 -9.29
N ALA A 27 1.40 -14.95 -8.32
CA ALA A 27 -0.06 -14.96 -8.21
C ALA A 27 -0.64 -13.57 -7.91
N CYS A 28 0.02 -12.77 -7.08
CA CYS A 28 -0.39 -11.39 -6.79
C CYS A 28 -0.32 -10.50 -8.03
N ILE A 29 0.76 -10.61 -8.81
CA ILE A 29 0.94 -9.90 -10.08
C ILE A 29 -0.18 -10.30 -11.06
N GLY A 30 -0.43 -11.61 -11.23
CA GLY A 30 -1.50 -12.11 -12.10
C GLY A 30 -2.90 -11.68 -11.67
N ASN A 31 -3.10 -11.38 -10.38
CA ASN A 31 -4.36 -10.85 -9.84
C ASN A 31 -4.42 -9.32 -9.79
N GLN A 32 -3.44 -8.62 -10.36
CA GLN A 32 -3.36 -7.15 -10.37
C GLN A 32 -3.43 -6.53 -8.96
N VAL A 33 -2.88 -7.23 -7.96
CA VAL A 33 -2.77 -6.70 -6.60
C VAL A 33 -1.88 -5.46 -6.61
N ARG A 34 -2.32 -4.37 -5.99
CA ARG A 34 -1.50 -3.16 -5.91
C ARG A 34 -0.26 -3.44 -5.05
N PRO A 35 0.92 -2.92 -5.43
CA PRO A 35 2.15 -3.11 -4.66
C PRO A 35 2.02 -2.69 -3.18
N CYS A 36 1.23 -1.64 -2.89
CA CYS A 36 0.97 -1.17 -1.53
C CYS A 36 0.21 -2.20 -0.69
N ASP A 37 -0.78 -2.89 -1.27
CA ASP A 37 -1.59 -3.89 -0.57
C ASP A 37 -0.79 -5.17 -0.33
N MET A 38 0.02 -5.57 -1.32
CA MET A 38 0.98 -6.67 -1.18
C MET A 38 2.00 -6.37 -0.06
N ARG A 39 2.56 -5.16 -0.02
CA ARG A 39 3.49 -4.74 1.04
C ARG A 39 2.84 -4.80 2.42
N LEU A 40 1.61 -4.29 2.55
CA LEU A 40 0.87 -4.33 3.81
C LEU A 40 0.56 -5.78 4.23
N HIS A 41 0.16 -6.62 3.28
CA HIS A 41 -0.09 -8.04 3.55
C HIS A 41 1.15 -8.73 4.10
N LEU A 42 2.31 -8.54 3.44
CA LEU A 42 3.58 -9.10 3.89
C LEU A 42 3.95 -8.63 5.30
N MET A 43 3.81 -7.33 5.58
CA MET A 43 4.09 -6.79 6.93
C MET A 43 3.22 -7.45 8.00
N LYS A 44 1.95 -7.76 7.69
CA LYS A 44 1.05 -8.46 8.60
C LYS A 44 1.44 -9.92 8.79
N GLU A 45 1.77 -10.65 7.72
CA GLU A 45 2.21 -12.05 7.80
C GLU A 45 3.47 -12.20 8.66
N ILE A 46 4.50 -11.38 8.44
CA ILE A 46 5.75 -11.45 9.20
C ILE A 46 5.51 -11.12 10.69
N SER A 47 4.52 -10.27 10.98
CA SER A 47 4.13 -9.91 12.35
C SER A 47 3.18 -10.95 13.01
N GLY A 48 2.85 -12.05 12.32
CA GLY A 48 1.90 -13.05 12.82
C GLY A 48 0.44 -12.57 12.88
N MET A 49 0.12 -11.46 12.21
CA MET A 49 -1.23 -10.91 12.18
C MET A 49 -2.04 -11.58 11.06
N PRO A 50 -3.32 -11.90 11.31
CA PRO A 50 -4.20 -12.43 10.27
C PRO A 50 -4.37 -11.40 9.13
N THR A 51 -4.25 -11.86 7.89
CA THR A 51 -4.30 -11.01 6.69
C THR A 51 -4.80 -11.78 5.47
N SER A 52 -5.35 -11.07 4.49
CA SER A 52 -5.83 -11.64 3.24
C SER A 52 -5.74 -10.59 2.13
N LEU A 53 -5.22 -10.99 0.97
CA LEU A 53 -5.30 -10.19 -0.25
C LEU A 53 -6.63 -10.52 -0.92
N LYS A 54 -7.70 -9.83 -0.52
CA LYS A 54 -8.97 -9.93 -1.24
C LYS A 54 -8.82 -9.25 -2.60
N LYS A 55 -9.18 -9.97 -3.66
CA LYS A 55 -9.44 -9.36 -4.95
C LYS A 55 -10.68 -8.49 -4.79
N GLU A 56 -10.51 -7.18 -4.68
CA GLU A 56 -11.64 -6.28 -4.82
C GLU A 56 -12.16 -6.48 -6.25
N PRO A 57 -13.43 -6.90 -6.46
CA PRO A 57 -14.00 -6.84 -7.79
C PRO A 57 -13.87 -5.38 -8.19
N SER A 58 -13.19 -5.10 -9.31
CA SER A 58 -13.03 -3.76 -9.83
C SER A 58 -14.40 -3.10 -9.88
N GLN A 59 -14.75 -2.35 -8.82
CA GLN A 59 -15.90 -1.49 -8.84
C GLN A 59 -15.46 -0.40 -9.81
N MET A 60 -15.88 -0.59 -11.06
CA MET A 60 -15.97 0.44 -12.06
C MET A 60 -16.51 1.65 -11.32
N ALA A 61 -15.64 2.66 -11.15
CA ALA A 61 -15.90 3.82 -10.32
C ALA A 61 -17.33 4.30 -10.60
N ASN A 62 -18.15 4.31 -9.55
CA ASN A 62 -19.47 4.90 -9.62
C ASN A 62 -19.32 6.30 -10.21
N SER A 63 -20.15 6.56 -11.22
CA SER A 63 -20.40 7.84 -11.89
C SER A 63 -20.06 9.08 -11.05
N PRO A 64 -19.42 10.12 -11.61
CA PRO A 64 -19.32 11.39 -10.92
C PRO A 64 -20.70 12.04 -10.92
N ASP A 65 -21.46 11.88 -9.84
CA ASP A 65 -22.64 12.72 -9.66
C ASP A 65 -22.20 14.12 -9.30
N ALA A 66 -22.46 15.02 -10.26
CA ALA A 66 -22.27 16.44 -10.15
C ALA A 66 -23.35 17.08 -9.27
N MET A 67 -22.93 18.12 -8.55
CA MET A 67 -23.71 19.27 -8.07
C MET A 67 -24.73 19.10 -6.94
N GLY A 68 -24.41 19.78 -5.82
CA GLY A 68 -25.36 20.40 -4.90
C GLY A 68 -24.83 20.39 -3.45
N GLU A 69 -24.72 21.46 -2.68
CA GLU A 69 -24.98 22.89 -2.81
C GLU A 69 -24.10 23.59 -1.74
N SER A 70 -23.73 24.85 -1.97
CA SER A 70 -22.96 25.68 -1.04
C SER A 70 -23.60 25.81 0.35
N SER A 71 -22.78 25.94 1.40
CA SER A 71 -23.18 26.65 2.62
C SER A 71 -22.14 27.69 3.01
N SER A 72 -22.58 28.92 2.81
CA SER A 72 -21.96 30.18 3.18
C SER A 72 -22.01 30.37 4.70
N SER A 73 -20.89 30.78 5.30
CA SER A 73 -20.90 31.63 6.50
C SER A 73 -19.70 32.56 6.41
N GLY A 74 -19.97 33.79 5.98
CA GLY A 74 -18.98 34.85 5.85
C GLY A 74 -18.84 35.64 7.14
N THR A 75 -17.61 35.87 7.57
CA THR A 75 -17.06 37.10 8.19
C THR A 75 -15.52 36.95 8.13
N ALA A 76 -14.66 37.94 7.97
CA ALA A 76 -14.72 39.33 7.57
C ALA A 76 -13.30 39.61 7.03
N ARG A 77 -13.19 40.39 5.97
CA ARG A 77 -11.89 40.89 5.51
C ARG A 77 -11.33 41.84 6.58
N LEU A 78 -10.10 41.59 7.03
CA LEU A 78 -9.22 42.55 7.70
C LEU A 78 -7.94 42.58 6.87
N ASP A 79 -7.92 43.43 5.85
CA ASP A 79 -7.25 44.74 5.85
C ASP A 79 -5.72 44.62 5.78
N LYS A 80 -5.24 44.63 4.52
CA LYS A 80 -4.22 45.56 4.02
C LYS A 80 -3.08 45.88 5.00
N VAL A 81 -2.01 45.08 4.98
CA VAL A 81 -0.69 45.61 5.35
C VAL A 81 -0.06 46.22 4.11
N ASP A 82 0.20 47.50 4.21
CA ASP A 82 0.64 48.40 3.16
C ASP A 82 2.15 48.26 2.89
N SER A 83 2.50 48.56 1.64
CA SER A 83 3.75 49.18 1.19
C SER A 83 5.06 48.36 1.19
N PHE A 84 5.31 47.72 0.04
CA PHE A 84 6.67 47.59 -0.52
C PHE A 84 6.70 48.21 -1.93
N HIS A 85 6.95 49.53 -2.05
CA HIS A 85 7.90 50.12 -3.03
C HIS A 85 8.05 51.66 -2.90
N ALA A 86 9.26 52.14 -3.21
CA ALA A 86 9.69 53.48 -3.65
C ALA A 86 10.06 54.57 -2.62
N HIS A 87 11.36 54.71 -2.35
CA HIS A 87 12.19 55.78 -2.92
C HIS A 87 13.62 55.26 -3.15
#